data_AF-A0A928AS80-F1
#
_entry.id   AF-A0A928AS80-F1
#
_cell.length_a   1.000
_cell.length_b   1.000
_cell.length_c   1.000
_cell.angle_alpha   90.00
_cell.angle_beta   90.00
_cell.angle_gamma   90.00
#
_symmetry.space_group_name_H-M   'P 1'
#
loop_
_entity.id
_entity.type
_entity.pdbx_description
1 polymer ?
#
loop_
_entity_poly.entity_id
_entity_poly.type
_entity_poly.pdbx_seq_one_letter_code
_entity_poly.pdbx_strand_id
1 'polypeptide(L)'
;MKNQKVTVEVPAGYRAEWVNGVLTLVGNLTDKVSRVLDKSLPITERVKTFEDAEVITGMTLPAPALEYLPKDVIAYMKLRIIAAALNGQSEGTLDEFPKFEKSEYRWYPWFLLYTQKEIDEMSEKEKSRVVLRSDNYANAGGGVAYAIAGYDSSHAYSYYGSRLAFKTKELAKYAGEQFIDIWADLVFKPREDCEDCCSQPCCESDAK
;
A
#
# COMPACT_ATOMS: atom_id res chain seq x y z
N MET A 1 -26.43 -48.81 -0.19
CA MET A 1 -27.19 -47.55 -0.43
C MET A 1 -27.53 -47.47 -1.90
N LYS A 2 -28.75 -47.06 -2.27
CA LYS A 2 -29.10 -46.84 -3.68
C LYS A 2 -28.60 -45.45 -4.08
N ASN A 3 -27.74 -45.40 -5.09
CA ASN A 3 -27.30 -44.12 -5.64
C ASN A 3 -28.44 -43.52 -6.45
N GLN A 4 -28.72 -42.23 -6.25
CA GLN A 4 -29.64 -41.44 -7.08
C GLN A 4 -28.82 -40.55 -8.01
N LYS A 5 -29.22 -40.47 -9.28
CA LYS A 5 -28.60 -39.60 -10.27
C LYS A 5 -29.43 -38.33 -10.39
N VAL A 6 -28.80 -37.17 -10.22
CA VAL A 6 -29.39 -35.84 -10.43
C VAL A 6 -28.64 -35.19 -11.59
N THR A 7 -29.36 -34.50 -12.47
CA THR A 7 -28.79 -33.78 -13.63
C THR A 7 -29.12 -32.31 -13.49
N VAL A 8 -28.09 -31.46 -13.58
CA VAL A 8 -28.19 -30.00 -13.42
C VAL A 8 -27.30 -29.36 -14.48
N GLU A 9 -27.77 -28.29 -15.10
CA GLU A 9 -26.96 -27.49 -16.03
C GLU A 9 -26.01 -26.57 -15.24
N VAL A 10 -24.73 -26.58 -15.60
CA VAL A 10 -23.72 -25.73 -14.97
C VAL A 10 -23.52 -24.48 -15.83
N PRO A 11 -23.61 -23.26 -15.27
CA PRO A 11 -23.34 -22.03 -16.01
C PRO A 11 -21.94 -22.00 -16.61
N ALA A 12 -21.78 -21.34 -17.75
CA ALA A 12 -20.48 -21.15 -18.39
C ALA A 12 -19.47 -20.48 -17.44
N GLY A 13 -18.25 -21.01 -17.39
CA GLY A 13 -17.18 -20.52 -16.49
C GLY A 13 -17.18 -21.14 -15.09
N TYR A 14 -18.08 -22.09 -14.81
CA TYR A 14 -18.12 -22.86 -13.57
C TYR A 14 -17.99 -24.36 -13.84
N ARG A 15 -17.47 -25.09 -12.85
CA ARG A 15 -17.40 -26.55 -12.80
C ARG A 15 -17.93 -27.03 -11.45
N ALA A 16 -18.54 -28.20 -11.41
CA ALA A 16 -19.05 -28.77 -10.16
C ALA A 16 -17.99 -29.67 -9.52
N GLU A 17 -17.59 -29.36 -8.28
CA GLU A 17 -16.61 -30.13 -7.50
C GLU A 17 -17.15 -30.45 -6.10
N TRP A 18 -16.78 -31.61 -5.56
CA TRP A 18 -17.10 -31.97 -4.18
C TRP A 18 -16.06 -31.35 -3.24
N VAL A 19 -16.47 -30.35 -2.48
CA VAL A 19 -15.63 -29.68 -1.47
C VAL A 19 -16.22 -30.00 -0.10
N ASN A 20 -15.45 -30.70 0.75
CA ASN A 20 -15.88 -31.10 2.11
C ASN A 20 -17.26 -31.79 2.17
N GLY A 21 -17.57 -32.64 1.18
CA GLY A 21 -18.84 -33.38 1.13
C GLY A 21 -20.03 -32.57 0.61
N VAL A 22 -19.81 -31.35 0.11
CA VAL A 22 -20.82 -30.50 -0.53
C VAL A 22 -20.47 -30.29 -2.00
N LEU A 23 -21.42 -30.53 -2.91
CA LEU A 23 -21.23 -30.24 -4.33
C LEU A 23 -21.28 -28.72 -4.54
N THR A 24 -20.13 -28.13 -4.86
CA THR A 24 -19.94 -26.68 -5.00
C THR A 24 -19.65 -26.33 -6.46
N LEU A 25 -20.23 -25.23 -6.94
CA LEU A 25 -19.87 -24.66 -8.24
C LEU A 25 -18.62 -23.79 -8.08
N VAL A 26 -17.50 -24.25 -8.63
CA VAL A 26 -16.21 -23.57 -8.60
C VAL A 26 -16.00 -22.90 -9.96
N GLY A 27 -15.74 -21.60 -9.97
CA GLY A 27 -15.38 -20.87 -11.18
C GLY A 27 -14.09 -20.09 -11.00
N ASN A 28 -13.70 -19.31 -12.01
CA ASN A 28 -12.47 -18.51 -11.97
C ASN A 28 -12.38 -17.61 -10.72
N LEU A 29 -13.51 -17.02 -10.29
CA LEU A 29 -13.56 -16.20 -9.09
C LEU A 29 -13.34 -17.03 -7.82
N THR A 30 -13.95 -18.22 -7.75
CA THR A 30 -13.76 -19.16 -6.64
C THR A 30 -12.31 -19.63 -6.55
N ASP A 31 -11.68 -19.93 -7.69
CA ASP A 31 -10.25 -20.31 -7.75
C ASP A 31 -9.33 -19.17 -7.32
N LYS A 32 -9.61 -17.93 -7.75
CA LYS A 32 -8.88 -16.72 -7.31
C LYS A 32 -9.00 -16.55 -5.80
N VAL A 33 -10.22 -16.57 -5.26
CA VAL A 33 -10.47 -16.42 -3.80
C VAL A 33 -9.78 -17.56 -3.02
N SER A 34 -9.86 -18.79 -3.53
CA SER A 34 -9.21 -19.94 -2.88
C SER A 34 -7.69 -19.75 -2.79
N ARG A 35 -7.07 -19.24 -3.86
CA ARG A 35 -5.63 -18.91 -3.86
C ARG A 35 -5.29 -17.78 -2.88
N VAL A 36 -6.09 -16.73 -2.83
CA VAL A 36 -5.88 -15.60 -1.89
C VAL A 36 -6.00 -16.06 -0.43
N LEU A 37 -6.87 -17.01 -0.15
CA LEU A 37 -7.09 -17.56 1.20
C LEU A 37 -6.16 -18.72 1.56
N ASP A 38 -5.38 -19.24 0.61
CA ASP A 38 -4.45 -20.35 0.83
C ASP A 38 -3.27 -19.91 1.73
N LYS A 39 -3.33 -20.29 3.00
CA LYS A 39 -2.30 -19.97 4.00
C LYS A 39 -0.97 -20.71 3.78
N SER A 40 -0.91 -21.69 2.88
CA SER A 40 0.36 -22.35 2.52
C SER A 40 1.25 -21.45 1.65
N LEU A 41 0.67 -20.47 0.97
CA LEU A 41 1.40 -19.50 0.17
C LEU A 41 1.93 -18.33 1.01
N PRO A 42 3.10 -17.77 0.67
CA PRO A 42 3.57 -16.51 1.25
C PRO A 42 2.54 -15.39 1.08
N ILE A 43 2.44 -14.48 2.07
CA ILE A 43 1.46 -13.38 2.02
C ILE A 43 1.65 -12.47 0.78
N THR A 44 2.89 -12.32 0.32
CA THR A 44 3.24 -11.57 -0.89
C THR A 44 2.81 -12.26 -2.18
N GLU A 45 2.52 -13.57 -2.18
CA GLU A 45 1.93 -14.27 -3.33
C GLU A 45 0.41 -14.20 -3.33
N ARG A 46 -0.18 -13.93 -2.17
CA ARG A 46 -1.63 -13.87 -1.95
C ARG A 46 -2.18 -12.46 -2.17
N VAL A 47 -1.47 -11.43 -1.72
CA VAL A 47 -1.89 -10.02 -1.84
C VAL A 47 -1.21 -9.38 -3.05
N LYS A 48 -1.88 -9.38 -4.21
CA LYS A 48 -1.40 -8.74 -5.45
C LYS A 48 -2.15 -7.46 -5.79
N THR A 49 -3.41 -7.40 -5.41
CA THR A 49 -4.32 -6.29 -5.67
C THR A 49 -4.93 -5.78 -4.38
N PHE A 50 -5.56 -4.61 -4.43
CA PHE A 50 -6.28 -4.05 -3.29
C PHE A 50 -7.42 -4.99 -2.86
N GLU A 51 -8.13 -5.57 -3.82
CA GLU A 51 -9.25 -6.49 -3.60
C GLU A 51 -8.79 -7.78 -2.90
N ASP A 52 -7.57 -8.25 -3.17
CA ASP A 52 -7.01 -9.40 -2.45
C ASP A 52 -6.79 -9.07 -0.97
N ALA A 53 -6.40 -7.83 -0.66
CA ALA A 53 -6.25 -7.36 0.73
C ALA A 53 -7.61 -7.25 1.44
N GLU A 54 -8.66 -6.80 0.76
CA GLU A 54 -10.04 -6.81 1.29
C GLU A 54 -10.49 -8.23 1.63
N VAL A 55 -10.26 -9.20 0.73
CA VAL A 55 -10.58 -10.62 0.96
C VAL A 55 -9.85 -11.20 2.17
N ILE A 56 -8.56 -10.89 2.34
CA ILE A 56 -7.78 -11.43 3.47
C ILE A 56 -8.19 -10.80 4.80
N THR A 57 -8.43 -9.50 4.81
CA THR A 57 -8.68 -8.75 6.05
C THR A 57 -10.14 -8.76 6.49
N GLY A 58 -11.05 -8.99 5.55
CA GLY A 58 -12.49 -8.78 5.74
C GLY A 58 -12.91 -7.31 5.74
N MET A 59 -11.96 -6.37 5.57
CA MET A 59 -12.25 -4.95 5.53
C MET A 59 -12.65 -4.50 4.13
N THR A 60 -13.54 -3.51 4.06
CA THR A 60 -13.93 -2.86 2.80
C THR A 60 -13.98 -1.35 2.97
N LEU A 61 -13.83 -0.63 1.87
CA LEU A 61 -14.04 0.81 1.87
C LEU A 61 -15.52 1.16 1.63
N PRO A 62 -16.07 2.18 2.32
CA PRO A 62 -17.44 2.61 2.11
C PRO A 62 -17.59 3.34 0.77
N ALA A 63 -17.98 2.59 -0.28
CA ALA A 63 -18.03 3.09 -1.66
C ALA A 63 -18.73 4.46 -1.85
N PRO A 64 -19.90 4.76 -1.24
CA PRO A 64 -20.57 6.05 -1.42
C PRO A 64 -19.80 7.24 -0.83
N ALA A 65 -18.96 6.99 0.17
CA ALA A 65 -18.15 8.03 0.81
C ALA A 65 -16.86 8.32 0.04
N LEU A 66 -16.42 7.43 -0.85
CA LEU A 66 -15.17 7.59 -1.60
C LEU A 66 -15.26 8.69 -2.67
N GLU A 67 -16.44 8.93 -3.24
CA GLU A 67 -16.64 9.87 -4.35
C GLU A 67 -16.21 11.31 -4.00
N TYR A 68 -16.37 11.71 -2.74
CA TYR A 68 -16.09 13.06 -2.26
C TYR A 68 -14.70 13.23 -1.66
N LEU A 69 -13.90 12.16 -1.60
CA LEU A 69 -12.61 12.18 -0.94
C LEU A 69 -11.47 12.47 -1.93
N PRO A 70 -10.49 13.29 -1.54
CA PRO A 70 -9.26 13.47 -2.30
C PRO A 70 -8.54 12.13 -2.56
N LYS A 71 -7.83 12.04 -3.69
CA LYS A 71 -7.11 10.82 -4.10
C LYS A 71 -6.12 10.32 -3.04
N ASP A 72 -5.42 11.22 -2.38
CA ASP A 72 -4.46 10.90 -1.32
C ASP A 72 -5.14 10.26 -0.09
N VAL A 73 -6.36 10.71 0.25
CA VAL A 73 -7.15 10.12 1.34
C VAL A 73 -7.62 8.72 0.96
N ILE A 74 -8.11 8.53 -0.26
CA ILE A 74 -8.50 7.21 -0.79
C ILE A 74 -7.29 6.28 -0.80
N ALA A 75 -6.14 6.75 -1.27
CA ALA A 75 -4.88 6.01 -1.31
C ALA A 75 -4.42 5.61 0.10
N TYR A 76 -4.47 6.53 1.06
CA TYR A 76 -4.16 6.24 2.46
C TYR A 76 -5.04 5.11 3.02
N MET A 77 -6.35 5.16 2.77
CA MET A 77 -7.27 4.12 3.24
C MET A 77 -7.01 2.77 2.59
N LYS A 78 -6.74 2.73 1.28
CA LYS A 78 -6.34 1.51 0.58
C LYS A 78 -5.04 0.93 1.15
N LEU A 79 -4.03 1.75 1.33
CA LEU A 79 -2.72 1.35 1.87
C LEU A 79 -2.82 0.83 3.30
N ARG A 80 -3.76 1.33 4.11
CA ARG A 80 -4.01 0.77 5.45
C ARG A 80 -4.51 -0.68 5.40
N ILE A 81 -5.43 -0.98 4.50
CA ILE A 81 -5.96 -2.35 4.33
C ILE A 81 -4.87 -3.27 3.78
N ILE A 82 -4.09 -2.80 2.81
CA ILE A 82 -2.94 -3.52 2.26
C ILE A 82 -1.89 -3.80 3.35
N ALA A 83 -1.53 -2.79 4.15
CA ALA A 83 -0.57 -2.96 5.24
C ALA A 83 -1.07 -3.96 6.28
N ALA A 84 -2.36 -3.88 6.66
CA ALA A 84 -2.98 -4.86 7.54
C ALA A 84 -2.87 -6.28 6.96
N ALA A 85 -3.26 -6.48 5.70
CA ALA A 85 -3.18 -7.78 5.04
C ALA A 85 -1.75 -8.35 5.02
N LEU A 86 -0.77 -7.53 4.63
CA LEU A 86 0.65 -7.92 4.56
C LEU A 86 1.25 -8.20 5.94
N ASN A 87 0.77 -7.55 6.99
CA ASN A 87 1.16 -7.82 8.37
C ASN A 87 0.39 -8.99 9.01
N GLY A 88 -0.51 -9.63 8.27
CA GLY A 88 -1.34 -10.74 8.75
C GLY A 88 -2.44 -10.32 9.72
N GLN A 89 -2.90 -9.07 9.65
CA GLN A 89 -3.99 -8.53 10.45
C GLN A 89 -5.34 -8.72 9.75
N SER A 90 -6.41 -8.67 10.54
CA SER A 90 -7.81 -8.65 10.12
C SER A 90 -8.54 -7.53 10.88
N GLU A 91 -9.84 -7.33 10.61
CA GLU A 91 -10.65 -6.29 11.25
C GLU A 91 -10.50 -6.26 12.79
N GLY A 92 -10.41 -7.43 13.45
CA GLY A 92 -10.28 -7.53 14.91
C GLY A 92 -8.86 -7.37 15.46
N THR A 93 -7.83 -7.28 14.61
CA THR A 93 -6.42 -7.26 15.04
C THR A 93 -5.64 -6.04 14.53
N LEU A 94 -6.34 -5.01 14.06
CA LEU A 94 -5.71 -3.77 13.57
C LEU A 94 -4.88 -3.05 14.63
N ASP A 95 -5.27 -3.14 15.90
CA ASP A 95 -4.54 -2.50 17.01
C ASP A 95 -3.35 -3.33 17.52
N GLU A 96 -3.11 -4.51 16.94
CA GLU A 96 -1.99 -5.37 17.34
C GLU A 96 -0.64 -4.95 16.73
N PHE A 97 -0.65 -4.14 15.67
CA PHE A 97 0.56 -3.64 15.03
C PHE A 97 0.24 -2.40 14.17
N PRO A 98 1.09 -1.36 14.15
CA PRO A 98 2.29 -1.19 14.97
C PRO A 98 1.97 -0.78 16.42
N LYS A 99 2.72 -1.31 17.39
CA LYS A 99 2.69 -0.96 18.81
C LYS A 99 3.90 -0.10 19.19
N PHE A 100 3.71 0.81 20.14
CA PHE A 100 4.80 1.64 20.65
C PHE A 100 5.63 0.90 21.72
N GLU A 101 6.28 -0.19 21.32
CA GLU A 101 7.14 -1.00 22.17
C GLU A 101 8.61 -0.90 21.75
N LYS A 102 9.54 -0.91 22.72
CA LYS A 102 10.98 -0.68 22.47
C LYS A 102 11.62 -1.73 21.54
N SER A 103 11.06 -2.93 21.47
CA SER A 103 11.54 -4.03 20.64
C SER A 103 10.86 -4.12 19.27
N GLU A 104 9.85 -3.28 19.00
CA GLU A 104 9.16 -3.30 17.72
C GLU A 104 9.94 -2.51 16.66
N TYR A 105 10.40 -3.23 15.64
CA TYR A 105 10.93 -2.62 14.43
C TYR A 105 9.79 -2.35 13.44
N ARG A 106 9.84 -1.18 12.81
CA ARG A 106 8.84 -0.73 11.84
C ARG A 106 9.55 -0.36 10.56
N TRP A 107 9.22 -1.06 9.50
CA TRP A 107 9.76 -0.80 8.17
C TRP A 107 8.72 -0.06 7.34
N TYR A 108 9.17 0.86 6.50
CA TYR A 108 8.32 1.68 5.63
C TYR A 108 8.93 1.70 4.22
N PRO A 109 8.12 1.68 3.14
CA PRO A 109 8.64 1.77 1.79
C PRO A 109 9.30 3.12 1.57
N TRP A 110 10.59 3.14 1.23
CA TRP A 110 11.30 4.38 0.97
C TRP A 110 11.40 4.61 -0.53
N PHE A 111 10.80 5.70 -1.01
CA PHE A 111 10.89 6.11 -2.41
C PHE A 111 11.99 7.16 -2.57
N LEU A 112 12.83 6.99 -3.59
CA LEU A 112 13.76 8.02 -4.04
C LEU A 112 13.21 8.60 -5.33
N LEU A 113 13.07 9.92 -5.38
CA LEU A 113 12.63 10.63 -6.56
C LEU A 113 13.86 10.98 -7.40
N TYR A 114 14.02 10.24 -8.48
CA TYR A 114 14.99 10.54 -9.52
C TYR A 114 14.28 10.54 -10.86
N THR A 115 14.61 11.52 -11.69
CA THR A 115 14.39 11.45 -13.12
C THR A 115 15.22 10.31 -13.71
N GLN A 116 14.80 9.77 -14.84
CA GLN A 116 15.55 8.70 -15.52
C GLN A 116 17.01 9.14 -15.79
N LYS A 117 17.21 10.41 -16.15
CA LYS A 117 18.53 11.00 -16.34
C LYS A 117 19.39 10.95 -15.06
N GLU A 118 18.83 11.31 -13.91
CA GLU A 118 19.55 11.24 -12.63
C GLU A 118 19.89 9.79 -12.26
N ILE A 119 19.04 8.81 -12.61
CA ILE A 119 19.33 7.38 -12.41
C ILE A 119 20.49 6.91 -13.30
N ASP A 120 20.48 7.33 -14.55
CA ASP A 120 21.46 6.93 -15.55
C ASP A 120 22.85 7.53 -15.26
N GLU A 121 22.88 8.71 -14.62
CA GLU A 121 24.11 9.42 -14.23
C GLU A 121 24.67 8.98 -12.87
N MET A 122 23.91 8.23 -12.05
CA MET A 122 24.37 7.74 -10.74
C MET A 122 25.28 6.51 -10.84
N SER A 123 26.35 6.48 -10.04
CA SER A 123 27.15 5.28 -9.82
C SER A 123 26.40 4.21 -9.01
N GLU A 124 26.78 2.94 -9.12
CA GLU A 124 26.19 1.84 -8.32
C GLU A 124 26.32 2.06 -6.79
N LYS A 125 27.32 2.84 -6.36
CA LYS A 125 27.48 3.27 -4.97
C LYS A 125 26.47 4.36 -4.57
N GLU A 126 26.08 5.22 -5.49
CA GLU A 126 25.07 6.26 -5.27
C GLU A 126 23.65 5.70 -5.33
N LYS A 127 23.40 4.76 -6.27
CA LYS A 127 22.18 3.94 -6.29
C LYS A 127 22.00 3.12 -5.00
N SER A 128 23.10 2.77 -4.31
CA SER A 128 23.05 2.07 -3.01
C SER A 128 23.09 2.98 -1.78
N ARG A 129 23.25 4.31 -1.94
CA ARG A 129 23.18 5.30 -0.85
C ARG A 129 21.75 5.78 -0.65
N VAL A 130 20.97 4.98 0.08
CA VAL A 130 19.64 5.34 0.58
C VAL A 130 19.76 6.16 1.88
N VAL A 131 20.19 7.41 1.77
CA VAL A 131 20.03 8.39 2.88
C VAL A 131 19.95 9.81 2.34
N LEU A 132 18.72 10.31 2.28
CA LEU A 132 18.42 11.73 2.34
C LEU A 132 17.33 11.91 3.40
N ARG A 133 17.76 11.97 4.67
CA ARG A 133 16.95 12.49 5.78
C ARG A 133 17.74 13.61 6.45
N SER A 134 17.66 14.77 5.80
CA SER A 134 17.90 16.11 6.33
C SER A 134 19.30 16.46 6.87
N ASP A 135 19.55 17.76 6.73
CA ASP A 135 20.59 18.61 7.28
C ASP A 135 20.94 18.37 8.78
N ASN A 136 22.01 19.02 9.24
CA ASN A 136 22.78 18.91 10.50
C ASN A 136 22.04 18.78 11.86
N TYR A 137 20.70 18.69 11.90
CA TYR A 137 19.90 18.55 13.12
C TYR A 137 18.90 17.37 13.08
N ALA A 138 19.13 16.35 12.26
CA ALA A 138 18.29 15.15 12.21
C ALA A 138 18.46 14.27 13.48
N ASN A 139 17.77 14.64 14.56
CA ASN A 139 17.62 13.78 15.73
C ASN A 139 16.55 12.72 15.43
N ALA A 140 16.94 11.68 14.70
CA ALA A 140 16.06 10.59 14.28
C ALA A 140 15.74 9.64 15.44
N GLY A 141 14.95 10.13 16.39
CA GLY A 141 14.23 9.29 17.35
C GLY A 141 13.12 8.51 16.65
N GLY A 142 13.47 7.53 15.82
CA GLY A 142 12.61 6.42 15.40
C GLY A 142 11.23 6.75 14.79
N GLY A 143 11.04 7.90 14.13
CA GLY A 143 9.77 8.34 13.52
C GLY A 143 9.85 8.58 12.01
N VAL A 144 8.77 8.30 11.28
CA VAL A 144 8.71 8.28 9.80
C VAL A 144 8.30 9.62 9.14
N ALA A 145 8.07 10.69 9.91
CA ALA A 145 7.90 12.04 9.38
C ALA A 145 8.36 13.06 10.44
N TYR A 146 9.23 14.00 10.05
CA TYR A 146 9.58 15.18 10.84
C TYR A 146 9.20 16.41 10.02
N ALA A 147 8.21 17.17 10.48
CA ALA A 147 7.80 18.43 9.88
C ALA A 147 7.99 19.55 10.90
N ILE A 148 8.92 20.47 10.65
CA ILE A 148 8.99 21.76 11.34
C ILE A 148 8.09 22.72 10.57
N ALA A 149 7.07 23.27 11.23
CA ALA A 149 6.33 24.41 10.74
C ALA A 149 6.76 25.64 11.55
N GLY A 150 7.73 26.39 11.04
CA GLY A 150 8.13 27.67 11.63
C GLY A 150 7.18 28.78 11.16
N TYR A 151 6.47 29.41 12.11
CA TYR A 151 5.60 30.58 11.92
C TYR A 151 4.19 30.37 11.35
N ASP A 152 3.52 29.26 11.67
CA ASP A 152 2.04 29.23 11.69
C ASP A 152 1.54 29.06 13.13
N SER A 153 0.27 29.37 13.34
CA SER A 153 -0.51 29.66 14.55
C SER A 153 -0.44 28.65 15.71
N SER A 154 0.35 27.58 15.60
CA SER A 154 0.61 26.64 16.69
C SER A 154 1.93 25.88 16.47
N HIS A 155 2.80 25.87 17.48
CA HIS A 155 3.95 24.97 17.54
C HIS A 155 3.47 23.52 17.72
N ALA A 156 3.19 22.83 16.62
CA ALA A 156 2.79 21.43 16.64
C ALA A 156 4.02 20.51 16.44
N TYR A 157 4.45 19.85 17.52
CA TYR A 157 5.45 18.79 17.46
C TYR A 157 4.74 17.44 17.29
N SER A 158 4.76 16.84 16.09
CA SER A 158 4.24 15.48 15.88
C SER A 158 5.40 14.47 15.78
N TYR A 159 5.55 13.63 16.80
CA TYR A 159 6.61 12.61 16.90
C TYR A 159 6.15 11.20 16.50
N TYR A 160 4.94 11.03 15.96
CA TYR A 160 4.28 9.72 15.84
C TYR A 160 4.02 9.32 14.39
N GLY A 161 4.51 8.12 14.04
CA GLY A 161 4.52 7.56 12.70
C GLY A 161 3.17 7.03 12.20
N SER A 162 3.01 7.04 10.87
CA SER A 162 1.86 6.50 10.14
C SER A 162 1.63 5.00 10.41
N ARG A 163 0.36 4.57 10.47
CA ARG A 163 -0.05 3.13 10.50
C ARG A 163 0.37 2.31 9.26
N LEU A 164 1.08 2.91 8.31
CA LEU A 164 1.61 2.26 7.10
C LEU A 164 2.98 1.63 7.36
N ALA A 165 3.12 0.90 8.46
CA ALA A 165 4.34 0.19 8.81
C ALA A 165 4.23 -1.29 8.43
N PHE A 166 5.36 -1.95 8.21
CA PHE A 166 5.46 -3.37 7.91
C PHE A 166 6.35 -4.07 8.93
N LYS A 167 6.05 -5.34 9.23
CA LYS A 167 6.79 -6.18 10.19
C LYS A 167 8.17 -6.64 9.72
N THR A 168 8.52 -6.46 8.46
CA THR A 168 9.85 -6.77 7.93
C THR A 168 10.24 -5.81 6.82
N LYS A 169 11.55 -5.74 6.52
CA LYS A 169 12.09 -4.95 5.41
C LYS A 169 11.58 -5.46 4.07
N GLU A 170 11.46 -6.77 3.92
CA GLU A 170 11.02 -7.44 2.70
C GLU A 170 9.56 -7.11 2.39
N LEU A 171 8.71 -7.07 3.43
CA LEU A 171 7.31 -6.65 3.28
C LEU A 171 7.19 -5.17 2.93
N ALA A 172 8.01 -4.30 3.53
CA ALA A 172 8.03 -2.89 3.16
C ALA A 172 8.49 -2.68 1.71
N LYS A 173 9.54 -3.40 1.27
CA LYS A 173 10.00 -3.35 -0.13
C LYS A 173 8.90 -3.82 -1.07
N TYR A 174 8.32 -4.99 -0.81
CA TYR A 174 7.24 -5.54 -1.61
C TYR A 174 6.03 -4.59 -1.68
N ALA A 175 5.62 -4.01 -0.55
CA ALA A 175 4.49 -3.09 -0.51
C ALA A 175 4.73 -1.82 -1.34
N GLY A 176 5.96 -1.30 -1.34
CA GLY A 176 6.33 -0.14 -2.16
C GLY A 176 6.34 -0.46 -3.65
N GLU A 177 6.87 -1.62 -4.04
CA GLU A 177 7.00 -2.03 -5.44
C GLU A 177 5.66 -2.49 -6.04
N GLN A 178 4.90 -3.31 -5.31
CA GLN A 178 3.65 -3.89 -5.80
C GLN A 178 2.52 -2.86 -5.93
N PHE A 179 2.46 -1.89 -5.02
CA PHE A 179 1.37 -0.90 -4.94
C PHE A 179 1.85 0.51 -5.26
N ILE A 180 2.86 0.64 -6.13
CA ILE A 180 3.53 1.90 -6.42
C ILE A 180 2.56 2.99 -6.86
N ASP A 181 1.51 2.66 -7.62
CA ASP A 181 0.51 3.63 -8.08
C ASP A 181 -0.33 4.19 -6.92
N ILE A 182 -0.68 3.34 -5.95
CA ILE A 182 -1.43 3.78 -4.76
C ILE A 182 -0.51 4.61 -3.85
N TRP A 183 0.76 4.23 -3.73
CA TRP A 183 1.76 5.06 -3.05
C TRP A 183 1.97 6.40 -3.73
N ALA A 184 1.94 6.41 -5.07
CA ALA A 184 2.05 7.62 -5.86
C ALA A 184 0.87 8.57 -5.61
N ASP A 185 -0.37 8.06 -5.59
CA ASP A 185 -1.55 8.87 -5.24
C ASP A 185 -1.49 9.45 -3.82
N LEU A 186 -0.83 8.75 -2.87
CA LEU A 186 -0.66 9.24 -1.50
C LEU A 186 0.44 10.30 -1.38
N VAL A 187 1.58 10.09 -2.04
CA VAL A 187 2.81 10.88 -1.83
C VAL A 187 2.96 12.01 -2.85
N PHE A 188 2.40 11.84 -4.05
CA PHE A 188 2.49 12.81 -5.13
C PHE A 188 1.13 13.45 -5.39
N LYS A 189 1.12 14.78 -5.43
CA LYS A 189 0.07 15.48 -6.17
C LYS A 189 0.53 15.52 -7.62
N PRO A 190 -0.18 14.91 -8.58
CA PRO A 190 0.09 15.22 -9.97
C PRO A 190 -0.05 16.73 -10.15
N ARG A 191 0.88 17.37 -10.88
CA ARG A 191 0.61 18.71 -11.38
C ARG A 191 -0.65 18.57 -12.23
N GLU A 192 -1.70 19.29 -11.85
CA GLU A 192 -2.73 19.61 -12.83
C GLU A 192 -2.00 20.29 -13.96
N ASP A 193 -2.12 19.69 -15.13
CA ASP A 193 -1.53 20.06 -16.39
C ASP A 193 -1.55 21.58 -16.47
N CYS A 194 -0.38 22.18 -16.29
CA CYS A 194 -0.21 23.57 -16.53
C CYS A 194 -0.22 23.70 -18.06
N GLU A 195 -1.42 23.76 -18.65
CA GLU A 195 -1.59 24.02 -20.08
C GLU A 195 -0.98 25.37 -20.48
N ASP A 196 -0.48 26.17 -19.54
CA ASP A 196 0.11 27.48 -19.81
C ASP A 196 1.25 27.92 -18.85
N CYS A 197 2.12 26.99 -18.40
CA CYS A 197 3.27 27.40 -17.55
C CYS A 197 4.36 28.20 -18.29
N CYS A 198 4.22 28.38 -19.60
CA CYS A 198 5.15 29.19 -20.40
C CYS A 198 4.69 30.65 -20.61
N SER A 199 3.59 31.10 -19.98
CA SER A 199 3.08 32.47 -20.17
C SER A 199 3.07 33.34 -18.89
N GLN A 200 3.67 32.88 -17.79
CA GLN A 200 3.96 33.74 -16.63
C GLN A 200 5.46 33.95 -16.40
N PRO A 201 5.90 35.13 -15.89
CA PRO A 201 7.31 35.54 -15.85
C PRO A 201 8.20 34.73 -14.90
N CYS A 202 7.65 33.73 -14.20
CA CYS A 202 8.34 32.99 -13.15
C CYS A 202 9.38 31.97 -13.68
N CYS A 203 9.58 31.87 -14.99
CA CYS A 203 10.64 31.06 -15.59
C CYS A 203 11.97 31.81 -15.78
N GLU A 204 12.02 33.11 -15.48
CA GLU A 204 13.27 33.88 -15.47
C GLU A 204 13.53 34.44 -14.07
N SER A 205 14.16 33.64 -13.23
CA SER A 205 14.98 34.21 -12.16
C SER A 205 16.21 33.33 -11.94
N ASP A 206 17.22 33.63 -12.76
CA ASP A 206 18.62 33.76 -12.37
C ASP A 206 19.23 32.63 -11.54
N ALA A 207 19.76 31.64 -12.26
CA ALA A 207 20.98 30.96 -11.82
C ALA A 207 22.14 31.98 -11.86
N LYS A 208 22.51 32.49 -10.69
CA LYS A 208 23.88 32.90 -10.35
C LYS A 208 24.27 32.28 -9.02
#